data_AF-A5UVE7-F1
#
_entry.id   AF-A5UVE7-F1
#
_cell.length_a   1.000
_cell.length_b   1.000
_cell.length_c   1.000
_cell.angle_alpha   90.00
_cell.angle_beta   90.00
_cell.angle_gamma   90.00
#
_symmetry.space_group_name_H-M   'P 1'
#
loop_
_entity.id
_entity.type
_entity.pdbx_description
1 polymer ?
#
loop_
_entity_poly.entity_id
_entity_poly.type
_entity_poly.pdbx_seq_one_letter_code
_entity_poly.pdbx_strand_id
1 'polypeptide(L)'
;MLLALAGCGQPLQLDAARRTRTPLLAPSATLTSTPERATAVLATPRTTQTPIQAPSPTVVHLPTVQIIPATPEPQTSEARWRAQQIDRQVLDPPQLYRVTSQATLFWYDPMTGQILEIGTLRGDVPVQARFRLRSTGQAALEVPYRINNDFGLTAISEAVRSRMEAAGYTVSVEAFLLESDAVQAP
;
A
#
# COMPACT_ATOMS: atom_id res chain seq x y z
N MET A 1 -32.13 54.07 33.36
CA MET A 1 -30.79 54.53 33.82
C MET A 1 -29.81 53.43 33.48
N LEU A 2 -28.96 53.67 32.47
CA LEU A 2 -27.92 52.75 31.99
C LEU A 2 -26.80 52.61 33.03
N LEU A 3 -26.20 51.43 33.10
CA LEU A 3 -24.75 51.26 33.29
C LEU A 3 -24.30 49.93 32.70
N ALA A 4 -23.62 50.03 31.56
CA ALA A 4 -22.85 48.98 30.91
C ALA A 4 -21.37 49.13 31.33
N LEU A 5 -20.73 48.02 31.71
CA LEU A 5 -19.27 47.86 31.81
C LEU A 5 -19.00 46.42 31.32
N ALA A 6 -18.67 46.24 30.04
CA ALA A 6 -17.31 46.27 29.48
C ALA A 6 -16.45 45.10 29.99
N GLY A 7 -16.34 44.08 29.15
CA GLY A 7 -15.44 42.93 29.33
C GLY A 7 -14.99 42.39 27.98
N CYS A 8 -14.27 43.21 27.22
CA CYS A 8 -13.58 42.79 26.01
C CYS A 8 -12.30 42.02 26.39
N GLY A 9 -12.31 40.70 26.23
CA GLY A 9 -11.09 39.89 26.25
C GLY A 9 -10.42 39.92 24.88
N GLN A 10 -9.22 40.50 24.83
CA GLN A 10 -8.37 40.66 23.64
C GLN A 10 -8.03 39.33 22.93
N PRO A 11 -7.92 39.34 21.58
CA PRO A 11 -7.27 38.27 20.84
C PRO A 11 -5.73 38.43 20.92
N LEU A 12 -5.03 37.31 21.13
CA LEU A 12 -3.57 37.23 20.93
C LEU A 12 -3.27 37.33 19.43
N GLN A 13 -2.90 38.54 18.98
CA GLN A 13 -2.16 38.75 17.74
C GLN A 13 -0.68 38.39 17.98
N LEU A 14 -0.16 37.41 17.24
CA LEU A 14 1.28 37.33 16.95
C LEU A 14 1.47 37.73 15.49
N ASP A 15 1.96 38.95 15.29
CA ASP A 15 2.45 39.44 14.02
C ASP A 15 3.97 39.69 14.10
N ALA A 16 4.61 39.68 12.93
CA ALA A 16 5.95 40.16 12.61
C ALA A 16 7.19 39.28 12.87
N ALA A 17 7.55 38.55 11.81
CA ALA A 17 8.77 38.73 11.02
C ALA A 17 10.17 38.43 11.62
N ARG A 18 10.86 37.43 11.02
CA ARG A 18 12.20 37.66 10.47
C ARG A 18 12.60 36.61 9.42
N ARG A 19 12.82 37.10 8.18
CA ARG A 19 13.67 36.44 7.17
C ARG A 19 15.11 36.45 7.65
N THR A 20 15.83 35.34 7.49
CA THR A 20 17.26 35.39 7.16
C THR A 20 17.59 34.19 6.27
N ARG A 21 18.03 34.50 5.05
CA ARG A 21 18.53 33.58 4.02
C ARG A 21 20.04 33.43 4.19
N THR A 22 20.59 32.46 3.44
CA THR A 22 21.96 32.36 2.87
C THR A 22 22.97 31.43 3.60
N PRO A 23 24.01 30.91 2.90
CA PRO A 23 24.08 29.53 2.37
C PRO A 23 25.35 28.76 2.83
N LEU A 24 25.55 27.48 2.48
CA LEU A 24 26.91 26.95 2.25
C LEU A 24 26.99 25.64 1.43
N LEU A 25 27.62 25.78 0.27
CA LEU A 25 28.46 24.88 -0.54
C LEU A 25 28.50 23.35 -0.32
N ALA A 26 28.30 22.63 -1.44
CA ALA A 26 28.90 21.32 -1.79
C ALA A 26 30.38 21.50 -2.23
N PRO A 27 31.13 20.49 -2.73
CA PRO A 27 31.13 19.02 -2.57
C PRO A 27 32.52 18.51 -2.09
N SER A 28 32.72 17.20 -1.89
CA SER A 28 34.08 16.61 -1.90
C SER A 28 34.07 15.20 -2.44
N ALA A 29 34.56 15.07 -3.68
CA ALA A 29 35.10 13.83 -4.23
C ALA A 29 36.51 13.61 -3.67
N THR A 30 36.90 12.36 -3.40
CA THR A 30 38.31 12.02 -3.22
C THR A 30 38.61 10.71 -3.95
N LEU A 31 39.28 10.83 -5.09
CA LEU A 31 40.12 9.80 -5.68
C LEU A 31 41.40 9.72 -4.84
N THR A 32 41.86 8.51 -4.52
CA THR A 32 43.20 8.32 -3.97
C THR A 32 43.89 7.18 -4.70
N SER A 33 44.70 7.58 -5.67
CA SER A 33 45.80 6.83 -6.26
C SER A 33 46.97 6.83 -5.27
N THR A 34 47.64 5.70 -5.08
CA THR A 34 48.90 5.59 -4.32
C THR A 34 49.86 4.66 -5.08
N PRO A 35 51.20 4.90 -5.06
CA PRO A 35 52.08 4.61 -6.18
C PRO A 35 53.05 3.43 -5.98
N GLU A 36 53.58 2.99 -7.13
CA GLU A 36 54.96 2.59 -7.47
C GLU A 36 55.94 2.15 -6.36
N ARG A 37 56.53 0.96 -6.53
CA ARG A 37 57.93 0.72 -6.18
C ARG A 37 58.60 -0.22 -7.18
N ALA A 38 59.49 0.36 -7.97
CA ALA A 38 60.46 -0.34 -8.80
C ALA A 38 61.62 -0.90 -7.94
N THR A 39 62.11 -2.09 -8.30
CA THR A 39 63.49 -2.51 -8.02
C THR A 39 63.98 -3.41 -9.15
N ALA A 40 64.97 -2.95 -9.92
CA ALA A 40 65.84 -3.79 -10.75
C ALA A 40 66.90 -4.45 -9.81
N VAL A 41 67.56 -5.56 -10.13
CA VAL A 41 68.72 -5.65 -11.05
C VAL A 41 69.27 -7.11 -11.09
N LEU A 42 69.77 -7.51 -12.26
CA LEU A 42 70.80 -8.54 -12.64
C LEU A 42 70.52 -10.07 -12.76
N ALA A 43 70.64 -10.49 -14.03
CA ALA A 43 71.52 -11.53 -14.62
C ALA A 43 71.26 -13.05 -14.49
N THR A 44 71.36 -13.66 -15.68
CA THR A 44 71.16 -15.02 -16.20
C THR A 44 72.14 -16.09 -15.66
N PRO A 45 71.80 -17.41 -15.74
CA PRO A 45 72.09 -18.15 -16.97
C PRO A 45 70.99 -19.12 -17.46
N ARG A 46 71.03 -19.30 -18.78
CA ARG A 46 70.25 -20.21 -19.63
C ARG A 46 70.45 -21.68 -19.21
N THR A 47 69.34 -22.38 -18.99
CA THR A 47 69.30 -23.86 -19.09
C THR A 47 68.18 -24.22 -20.06
N THR A 48 68.53 -24.78 -21.21
CA THR A 48 67.60 -25.36 -22.18
C THR A 48 66.91 -26.55 -21.54
N GLN A 49 65.62 -26.44 -21.25
CA GLN A 49 64.78 -27.57 -20.89
C GLN A 49 63.68 -27.72 -21.93
N THR A 50 63.68 -28.88 -22.58
CA THR A 50 62.66 -29.41 -23.47
C THR A 50 61.29 -29.33 -22.78
N PRO A 51 60.25 -28.71 -23.37
CA PRO A 51 58.93 -28.73 -22.76
C PRO A 51 58.31 -30.11 -22.95
N ILE A 52 58.25 -30.90 -21.88
CA ILE A 52 57.28 -31.99 -21.77
C ILE A 52 55.95 -31.31 -21.49
N GLN A 53 55.12 -31.23 -22.54
CA GLN A 53 53.78 -30.67 -22.51
C GLN A 53 52.88 -31.64 -21.72
N ALA A 54 52.67 -31.36 -20.43
CA ALA A 54 51.58 -31.98 -19.67
C ALA A 54 50.25 -31.47 -20.25
N PRO A 55 49.20 -32.32 -20.37
CA PRO A 55 47.89 -31.83 -20.79
C PRO A 55 47.38 -30.85 -19.73
N SER A 56 47.24 -29.58 -20.09
CA SER A 56 46.53 -28.60 -19.28
C SER A 56 45.11 -29.12 -19.02
N PRO A 57 44.62 -29.13 -17.77
CA PRO A 57 43.20 -29.35 -17.55
C PRO A 57 42.44 -28.20 -18.20
N THR A 58 41.67 -28.50 -19.24
CA THR A 58 40.67 -27.57 -19.79
C THR A 58 39.69 -27.26 -18.67
N VAL A 59 39.84 -26.10 -18.02
CA VAL A 59 38.82 -25.57 -17.13
C VAL A 59 37.62 -25.24 -18.01
N VAL A 60 36.65 -26.14 -18.04
CA VAL A 60 35.34 -25.87 -18.62
C VAL A 60 34.70 -24.82 -17.71
N HIS A 61 34.78 -23.56 -18.10
CA HIS A 61 33.96 -22.50 -17.51
C HIS A 61 32.51 -22.77 -17.93
N LEU A 62 31.79 -23.60 -17.16
CA LEU A 62 30.34 -23.63 -17.26
C LEU A 62 29.83 -22.24 -16.85
N PRO A 63 28.97 -21.59 -17.64
CA PRO A 63 28.34 -20.36 -17.19
C PRO A 63 27.58 -20.69 -15.91
N THR A 64 27.97 -20.06 -14.80
CA THR A 64 27.17 -20.06 -13.58
C THR A 64 25.86 -19.37 -13.92
N VAL A 65 24.77 -20.15 -14.04
CA VAL A 65 23.41 -19.62 -14.19
C VAL A 65 23.02 -19.02 -12.85
N GLN A 66 23.15 -17.70 -12.73
CA GLN A 66 22.70 -16.96 -11.58
C GLN A 66 21.18 -16.77 -11.71
N ILE A 67 20.40 -17.60 -11.00
CA ILE A 67 18.95 -17.46 -10.94
C ILE A 67 18.65 -16.23 -10.08
N ILE A 68 18.34 -15.10 -10.71
CA ILE A 68 17.84 -13.91 -10.02
C ILE A 68 16.37 -14.18 -9.70
N PRO A 69 15.96 -14.26 -8.43
CA PRO A 69 14.55 -14.40 -8.10
C PRO A 69 13.79 -13.17 -8.63
N ALA A 70 12.74 -13.40 -9.39
CA ALA A 70 11.90 -12.33 -9.90
C ALA A 70 11.24 -11.59 -8.73
N THR A 71 11.37 -10.26 -8.70
CA THR A 71 10.62 -9.42 -7.76
C THR A 71 9.13 -9.50 -8.11
N PRO A 72 8.25 -9.87 -7.16
CA PRO A 72 6.81 -9.91 -7.45
C PRO A 72 6.29 -8.51 -7.77
N GLU A 73 5.39 -8.43 -8.75
CA GLU A 73 4.75 -7.17 -9.11
C GLU A 73 3.96 -6.59 -7.93
N PRO A 74 3.98 -5.26 -7.72
CA PRO A 74 3.16 -4.63 -6.69
C PRO A 74 1.67 -4.91 -6.92
N GLN A 75 1.00 -5.51 -5.93
CA GLN A 75 -0.44 -5.75 -6.00
C GLN A 75 -1.22 -4.44 -5.87
N THR A 76 -2.21 -4.24 -6.73
CA THR A 76 -3.15 -3.11 -6.67
C THR A 76 -4.10 -3.24 -5.48
N SER A 77 -4.72 -2.12 -5.07
CA SER A 77 -5.77 -2.09 -4.03
C SER A 77 -6.89 -3.11 -4.31
N GLU A 78 -7.37 -3.13 -5.54
CA GLU A 78 -8.37 -4.09 -6.04
C GLU A 78 -7.90 -5.54 -5.89
N ALA A 79 -6.67 -5.85 -6.30
CA ALA A 79 -6.12 -7.20 -6.20
C ALA A 79 -6.02 -7.66 -4.73
N ARG A 80 -5.65 -6.75 -3.83
CA ARG A 80 -5.60 -7.03 -2.38
C ARG A 80 -6.99 -7.27 -1.80
N TRP A 81 -8.01 -6.53 -2.25
CA TRP A 81 -9.39 -6.77 -1.85
C TRP A 81 -9.90 -8.12 -2.38
N ARG A 82 -9.68 -8.39 -3.67
CA ARG A 82 -10.05 -9.66 -4.31
C ARG A 82 -9.39 -10.86 -3.64
N ALA A 83 -8.16 -10.73 -3.16
CA ALA A 83 -7.48 -11.79 -2.41
C ALA A 83 -8.21 -12.19 -1.11
N GLN A 84 -9.03 -11.30 -0.53
CA GLN A 84 -9.82 -11.58 0.69
C GLN A 84 -11.11 -12.36 0.41
N GLN A 85 -11.51 -12.52 -0.84
CA GLN A 85 -12.77 -13.15 -1.22
C GLN A 85 -12.53 -14.60 -1.64
N ILE A 86 -12.92 -15.56 -0.80
CA ILE A 86 -12.88 -16.98 -1.12
C ILE A 86 -14.22 -17.38 -1.75
N ASP A 87 -14.20 -18.24 -2.77
CA ASP A 87 -15.38 -18.73 -3.49
C ASP A 87 -16.32 -17.62 -3.98
N ARG A 88 -15.74 -16.52 -4.45
CA ARG A 88 -16.49 -15.38 -4.95
C ARG A 88 -17.41 -15.80 -6.10
N GLN A 89 -18.68 -15.47 -5.97
CA GLN A 89 -19.72 -15.63 -6.99
C GLN A 89 -20.26 -14.25 -7.35
N VAL A 90 -20.02 -13.82 -8.59
CA VAL A 90 -20.55 -12.55 -9.11
C VAL A 90 -22.02 -12.71 -9.47
N LEU A 91 -22.81 -11.71 -9.11
CA LEU A 91 -24.23 -11.62 -9.43
C LEU A 91 -24.39 -10.56 -10.52
N ASP A 92 -24.69 -11.00 -11.74
CA ASP A 92 -24.96 -10.13 -12.89
C ASP A 92 -26.31 -10.52 -13.52
N PRO A 93 -27.36 -9.69 -13.38
CA PRO A 93 -27.35 -8.37 -12.73
C PRO A 93 -27.23 -8.44 -11.19
N PRO A 94 -26.84 -7.33 -10.53
CA PRO A 94 -26.87 -7.25 -9.07
C PRO A 94 -28.25 -7.59 -8.50
N GLN A 95 -28.27 -8.34 -7.39
CA GLN A 95 -29.49 -8.77 -6.73
C GLN A 95 -29.84 -7.83 -5.57
N LEU A 96 -31.13 -7.52 -5.40
CA LEU A 96 -31.58 -6.63 -4.34
C LEU A 96 -31.90 -7.42 -3.07
N TYR A 97 -31.05 -7.32 -2.05
CA TYR A 97 -31.26 -7.95 -0.74
C TYR A 97 -31.98 -6.98 0.17
N ARG A 98 -32.74 -7.50 1.13
CA ARG A 98 -33.44 -6.69 2.13
C ARG A 98 -32.81 -6.83 3.50
N VAL A 99 -32.33 -5.72 4.06
CA VAL A 99 -31.87 -5.63 5.44
C VAL A 99 -33.05 -5.23 6.33
N THR A 100 -33.61 -6.20 7.05
CA THR A 100 -34.85 -6.04 7.83
C THR A 100 -34.63 -5.31 9.14
N SER A 101 -33.46 -5.53 9.75
CA SER A 101 -33.00 -4.90 10.98
C SER A 101 -31.85 -3.93 10.68
N GLN A 102 -30.77 -3.95 11.45
CA GLN A 102 -29.58 -3.12 11.23
C GLN A 102 -28.41 -4.06 10.93
N ALA A 103 -27.71 -3.82 9.83
CA ALA A 103 -26.51 -4.57 9.45
C ALA A 103 -25.33 -3.62 9.33
N THR A 104 -24.18 -4.03 9.87
CA THR A 104 -22.94 -3.27 9.77
C THR A 104 -22.33 -3.41 8.39
N LEU A 105 -22.05 -2.27 7.76
CA LEU A 105 -21.32 -2.17 6.51
C LEU A 105 -19.83 -2.02 6.81
N PHE A 106 -19.04 -2.89 6.20
CA PHE A 106 -17.60 -2.95 6.37
C PHE A 106 -16.88 -2.57 5.08
N TRP A 107 -15.68 -2.03 5.22
CA TRP A 107 -14.74 -1.81 4.14
C TRP A 107 -13.39 -2.45 4.50
N TYR A 108 -12.78 -3.13 3.55
CA TYR A 108 -11.42 -3.63 3.68
C TYR A 108 -10.45 -2.54 3.22
N ASP A 109 -9.58 -2.09 4.11
CA ASP A 109 -8.50 -1.18 3.75
C ASP A 109 -7.33 -1.97 3.12
N PRO A 110 -7.10 -1.85 1.80
CA PRO A 110 -6.06 -2.61 1.13
C PRO A 110 -4.65 -2.11 1.45
N MET A 111 -4.48 -0.93 2.04
CA MET A 111 -3.16 -0.43 2.44
C MET A 111 -2.65 -1.11 3.70
N THR A 112 -3.55 -1.43 4.64
CA THR A 112 -3.19 -1.98 5.95
C THR A 112 -3.67 -3.41 6.18
N GLY A 113 -4.58 -3.91 5.34
CA GLY A 113 -5.22 -5.21 5.53
C GLY A 113 -6.31 -5.23 6.61
N GLN A 114 -6.71 -4.06 7.14
CA GLN A 114 -7.73 -3.97 8.19
C GLN A 114 -9.14 -4.00 7.61
N ILE A 115 -10.08 -4.52 8.41
CA ILE A 115 -11.51 -4.37 8.16
C ILE A 115 -12.01 -3.25 9.05
N LEU A 116 -12.65 -2.25 8.43
CA LEU A 116 -13.18 -1.07 9.10
C LEU A 116 -14.69 -1.08 8.98
N GLU A 117 -15.38 -0.80 10.08
CA GLU A 117 -16.80 -0.44 10.04
C GLU A 117 -16.93 0.96 9.46
N ILE A 118 -17.77 1.10 8.44
CA ILE A 118 -18.04 2.39 7.78
C ILE A 118 -19.45 2.91 8.09
N GLY A 119 -20.29 2.07 8.69
CA GLY A 119 -21.58 2.46 9.23
C GLY A 119 -22.53 1.28 9.32
N THR A 120 -23.79 1.57 9.56
CA THR A 120 -24.87 0.58 9.61
C THR A 120 -25.99 0.97 8.67
N LEU A 121 -26.56 -0.01 7.97
CA LEU A 121 -27.64 0.23 7.01
C LEU A 121 -28.88 -0.62 7.31
N ARG A 122 -29.99 -0.21 6.69
CA ARG A 122 -31.30 -0.85 6.74
C ARG A 122 -32.04 -0.60 5.42
N GLY A 123 -32.90 -1.53 5.02
CA GLY A 123 -33.67 -1.43 3.79
C GLY A 123 -33.05 -2.23 2.65
N ASP A 124 -33.38 -1.85 1.42
CA ASP A 124 -32.97 -2.60 0.24
C ASP A 124 -31.55 -2.21 -0.20
N VAL A 125 -30.71 -3.21 -0.47
CA VAL A 125 -29.29 -3.04 -0.76
C VAL A 125 -28.91 -3.86 -2.00
N PRO A 126 -28.29 -3.26 -3.02
CA PRO A 126 -27.82 -4.01 -4.19
C PRO A 126 -26.58 -4.82 -3.82
N VAL A 127 -26.64 -6.13 -4.04
CA VAL A 127 -25.52 -7.06 -3.85
C VAL A 127 -24.99 -7.47 -5.22
N GLN A 128 -23.71 -7.23 -5.44
CA GLN A 128 -23.04 -7.53 -6.72
C GLN A 128 -22.24 -8.85 -6.69
N ALA A 129 -21.91 -9.36 -5.50
CA ALA A 129 -21.25 -10.65 -5.35
C ALA A 129 -21.48 -11.26 -3.97
N ARG A 130 -21.31 -12.58 -3.87
CA ARG A 130 -21.29 -13.34 -2.62
C ARG A 130 -19.93 -14.01 -2.47
N PHE A 131 -19.40 -14.09 -1.27
CA PHE A 131 -18.10 -14.74 -1.03
C PHE A 131 -17.98 -15.17 0.43
N ARG A 132 -16.92 -15.91 0.75
CA ARG A 132 -16.47 -16.15 2.13
C ARG A 132 -15.27 -15.28 2.43
N LEU A 133 -15.33 -14.50 3.50
CA LEU A 133 -14.24 -13.64 3.91
C LEU A 133 -13.04 -14.48 4.37
N ARG A 134 -11.85 -14.25 3.80
CA ARG A 134 -10.66 -15.07 4.09
C ARG A 134 -10.26 -15.09 5.56
N SER A 135 -10.35 -13.96 6.25
CA SER A 135 -9.89 -13.84 7.63
C SER A 135 -10.75 -14.59 8.65
N THR A 136 -12.05 -14.71 8.40
CA THR A 136 -13.01 -15.31 9.36
C THR A 136 -13.73 -16.55 8.83
N GLY A 137 -13.68 -16.79 7.52
CA GLY A 137 -14.46 -17.83 6.84
C GLY A 137 -15.97 -17.54 6.75
N GLN A 138 -16.43 -16.38 7.24
CA GLN A 138 -17.85 -16.02 7.26
C GLN A 138 -18.36 -15.68 5.86
N ALA A 139 -19.61 -16.04 5.57
CA ALA A 139 -20.29 -15.63 4.36
C ALA A 139 -20.53 -14.11 4.37
N ALA A 140 -20.28 -13.48 3.23
CA ALA A 140 -20.35 -12.04 3.06
C ALA A 140 -20.92 -11.67 1.68
N LEU A 141 -21.53 -10.50 1.62
CA LEU A 141 -22.19 -9.93 0.45
C LEU A 141 -21.45 -8.64 0.06
N GLU A 142 -20.95 -8.57 -1.16
CA GLU A 142 -20.30 -7.38 -1.71
C GLU A 142 -21.36 -6.37 -2.16
N VAL A 143 -21.23 -5.14 -1.68
CA VAL A 143 -22.17 -4.05 -1.88
C VAL A 143 -21.40 -2.84 -2.43
N PRO A 144 -21.74 -2.30 -3.60
CA PRO A 144 -21.16 -1.04 -4.06
C PRO A 144 -21.62 0.10 -3.15
N TYR A 145 -20.68 0.93 -2.69
CA TYR A 145 -20.97 2.07 -1.83
C TYR A 145 -20.35 3.34 -2.41
N ARG A 146 -21.18 4.33 -2.75
CA ARG A 146 -20.75 5.69 -3.07
C ARG A 146 -20.49 6.46 -1.79
N ILE A 147 -19.27 6.98 -1.68
CA ILE A 147 -18.77 7.64 -0.49
C ILE A 147 -19.71 8.80 -0.12
N ASN A 148 -20.25 8.76 1.11
CA ASN A 148 -21.18 9.73 1.69
C ASN A 148 -22.52 9.93 0.94
N ASN A 149 -22.90 9.04 0.03
CA ASN A 149 -24.12 9.21 -0.76
C ASN A 149 -25.14 8.07 -0.62
N ASP A 150 -24.71 6.85 -0.25
CA ASP A 150 -25.61 5.70 -0.24
C ASP A 150 -26.06 5.28 1.17
N PHE A 151 -27.19 4.56 1.22
CA PHE A 151 -27.74 3.87 2.40
C PHE A 151 -28.00 4.74 3.64
N GLY A 152 -28.14 6.06 3.46
CA GLY A 152 -28.26 7.00 4.58
C GLY A 152 -26.97 7.18 5.38
N LEU A 153 -25.86 6.61 4.92
CA LEU A 153 -24.52 6.79 5.48
C LEU A 153 -23.92 8.07 4.90
N THR A 154 -24.33 9.21 5.43
CA THR A 154 -23.93 10.54 4.94
C THR A 154 -22.66 11.08 5.59
N ALA A 155 -22.13 10.41 6.62
CA ALA A 155 -20.93 10.85 7.33
C ALA A 155 -20.08 9.66 7.78
N ILE A 156 -19.36 9.03 6.86
CA ILE A 156 -18.22 8.18 7.26
C ILE A 156 -17.20 9.07 7.98
N SER A 157 -16.50 8.53 8.99
CA SER A 157 -15.50 9.32 9.70
C SER A 157 -14.43 9.86 8.74
N GLU A 158 -13.93 11.08 8.99
CA GLU A 158 -12.90 11.69 8.13
C GLU A 158 -11.63 10.83 8.06
N ALA A 159 -11.31 10.11 9.14
CA ALA A 159 -10.20 9.17 9.18
C ALA A 159 -10.38 8.00 8.20
N VAL A 160 -11.59 7.42 8.12
CA VAL A 160 -11.89 6.38 7.14
C VAL A 160 -11.86 6.94 5.72
N ARG A 161 -12.45 8.12 5.49
CA ARG A 161 -12.42 8.79 4.17
C ARG A 161 -10.98 9.03 3.70
N SER A 162 -10.12 9.57 4.56
CA SER A 162 -8.71 9.82 4.22
C SER A 162 -7.97 8.53 3.86
N ARG A 163 -8.29 7.41 4.51
CA ARG A 163 -7.73 6.10 4.17
C ARG A 163 -8.23 5.58 2.82
N MET A 164 -9.52 5.76 2.53
CA MET A 164 -10.09 5.43 1.21
C MET A 164 -9.40 6.23 0.10
N GLU A 165 -9.23 7.54 0.29
CA GLU A 165 -8.53 8.42 -0.65
C GLU A 165 -7.06 8.00 -0.83
N ALA A 166 -6.36 7.70 0.26
CA ALA A 166 -4.98 7.20 0.21
C ALA A 166 -4.88 5.85 -0.52
N ALA A 167 -5.91 5.00 -0.41
CA ALA A 167 -6.02 3.73 -1.12
C ALA A 167 -6.42 3.87 -2.60
N GLY A 168 -6.72 5.10 -3.06
CA GLY A 168 -7.10 5.43 -4.44
C GLY A 168 -8.60 5.52 -4.69
N TYR A 169 -9.45 5.44 -3.66
CA TYR A 169 -10.90 5.49 -3.77
C TYR A 169 -11.43 6.88 -3.41
N THR A 170 -11.93 7.61 -4.40
CA THR A 170 -12.44 8.99 -4.23
C THR A 170 -13.95 9.13 -4.44
N VAL A 171 -14.57 8.19 -5.16
CA VAL A 171 -15.99 8.26 -5.54
C VAL A 171 -16.79 7.15 -4.88
N SER A 172 -16.29 5.92 -4.96
CA SER A 172 -16.98 4.72 -4.48
C SER A 172 -15.97 3.66 -4.05
N VAL A 173 -16.42 2.77 -3.17
CA VAL A 173 -15.68 1.58 -2.75
C VAL A 173 -16.58 0.35 -2.88
N GLU A 174 -15.96 -0.81 -2.95
CA GLU A 174 -16.63 -2.09 -2.77
C GLU A 174 -16.62 -2.44 -1.29
N ALA A 175 -17.78 -2.25 -0.65
CA ALA A 175 -17.99 -2.57 0.75
C ALA A 175 -18.59 -3.98 0.87
N PHE A 176 -18.77 -4.45 2.11
CA PHE A 176 -19.42 -5.74 2.34
C PHE A 176 -20.26 -5.79 3.62
N LEU A 177 -21.27 -6.65 3.58
CA LEU A 177 -22.07 -7.05 4.73
C LEU A 177 -21.71 -8.49 5.09
N LEU A 178 -21.71 -8.83 6.38
CA LEU A 178 -21.69 -10.24 6.79
C LEU A 178 -23.10 -10.80 6.69
N GLU A 179 -23.24 -12.01 6.16
CA GLU A 179 -24.54 -12.69 6.14
C GLU A 179 -24.99 -12.97 7.59
N SER A 180 -26.25 -12.62 7.88
CA SER A 180 -26.87 -12.76 9.19
C SER A 180 -28.39 -12.81 9.01
N ASP A 181 -29.12 -13.14 10.09
CA ASP A 181 -30.60 -13.14 10.10
C ASP A 181 -31.21 -11.76 9.75
N ALA A 182 -30.44 -10.68 9.93
CA ALA A 182 -30.85 -9.33 9.57
C ALA A 182 -30.91 -9.09 8.05
N VAL A 183 -30.34 -9.98 7.22
CA VAL A 183 -30.21 -9.81 5.77
C VAL A 183 -30.95 -10.95 5.05
N GLN A 184 -31.98 -10.59 4.29
CA GLN A 184 -32.80 -11.52 3.53
C GLN A 184 -32.43 -11.47 2.04
N ALA A 185 -32.25 -12.66 1.47
CA ALA A 185 -32.09 -12.87 0.03
C ALA A 185 -33.34 -12.40 -0.74
N PRO A 186 -33.21 -12.05 -2.04
CA PRO A 186 -34.32 -11.65 -2.90
C PRO A 186 -35.42 -12.72 -3.01
#